data_AF-A0AAU2PDR9-F1
#
_entry.id   AF-A0AAU2PDR9-F1
#
_cell.length_a   1.000
_cell.length_b   1.000
_cell.length_c   1.000
_cell.angle_alpha   90.00
_cell.angle_beta   90.00
_cell.angle_gamma   90.00
#
_symmetry.space_group_name_H-M   'P 1'
#
loop_
_entity.id
_entity.type
_entity.pdbx_description
1 polymer ?
#
loop_
_entity_poly.entity_id
_entity_poly.type
_entity_poly.pdbx_seq_one_letter_code
_entity_poly.pdbx_strand_id
1 'polypeptide(L)' 'MKALTFPIGEPFRLHLPHQVLDGWHLADGQALVIDDPEYGLASAAPTVADLVRGYGCGRIEWPDHDPEQHDQQERGAP' A
#
# COMPACT_ATOMS: atom_id res chain seq x y z
N MET A 1 3.69 22.28 -10.20
CA MET A 1 3.47 20.81 -10.14
C MET A 1 3.05 20.48 -8.73
N LYS A 2 1.82 20.00 -8.49
CA LYS A 2 1.37 19.65 -7.13
C LYS A 2 2.07 18.36 -6.72
N ALA A 3 2.82 18.41 -5.63
CA ALA A 3 3.32 17.21 -4.98
C ALA A 3 2.10 16.36 -4.58
N LEU A 4 2.03 15.14 -5.11
CA LEU A 4 1.15 14.12 -4.56
C LEU A 4 1.80 13.71 -3.24
N THR A 5 1.41 14.38 -2.15
CA THR A 5 1.73 13.91 -0.80
C THR A 5 1.02 12.57 -0.66
N PHE A 6 1.76 11.48 -0.84
CA PHE A 6 1.28 10.16 -0.49
C PHE A 6 0.90 10.19 1.00
N PRO A 7 -0.28 9.69 1.38
CA PRO A 7 -0.63 9.64 2.79
C PRO A 7 0.46 8.84 3.52
N ILE A 8 0.87 9.32 4.70
CA ILE A 8 1.76 8.57 5.58
C ILE A 8 1.03 7.26 5.89
N GLY A 9 1.55 6.16 5.37
CA GLY A 9 0.92 4.85 5.44
C GLY A 9 1.95 3.75 5.27
N GLU A 10 1.67 2.61 5.88
CA GLU A 10 2.52 1.42 5.86
C GLU A 10 2.16 0.58 4.63
N PRO A 11 3.12 0.34 3.70
CA PRO A 11 2.87 -0.50 2.55
C PRO A 11 2.70 -1.96 3.01
N PHE A 12 1.87 -2.72 2.31
CA PHE A 12 1.72 -4.16 2.50
C PHE A 12 1.45 -4.87 1.18
N ARG A 13 1.59 -6.19 1.19
CA ARG A 13 1.20 -7.07 0.09
C ARG A 13 0.04 -7.96 0.51
N LEU A 14 -1.03 -7.97 -0.28
CA LEU A 14 -2.14 -8.90 -0.13
C LEU A 14 -1.91 -10.11 -1.03
N HIS A 15 -1.63 -11.26 -0.43
CA HIS A 15 -1.50 -12.53 -1.12
C HIS A 15 -2.87 -13.21 -1.25
N LEU A 16 -3.26 -13.44 -2.49
CA LEU A 16 -4.43 -14.22 -2.89
C LEU A 16 -3.96 -15.51 -3.59
N PRO A 17 -4.83 -16.52 -3.76
CA PRO A 17 -4.42 -17.80 -4.36
C PRO A 17 -3.78 -17.69 -5.75
N HIS A 18 -4.08 -16.64 -6.51
CA HIS A 18 -3.65 -16.47 -7.90
C HIS A 18 -2.95 -15.13 -8.19
N GLN A 19 -2.81 -14.25 -7.19
CA GLN A 19 -2.21 -12.94 -7.40
C GLN A 19 -1.69 -12.35 -6.09
N VAL A 20 -0.77 -11.40 -6.20
CA VAL A 20 -0.31 -10.57 -5.10
C VAL A 20 -0.64 -9.14 -5.48
N LEU A 21 -1.31 -8.42 -4.58
CA LEU A 21 -1.69 -7.03 -4.80
C LEU A 21 -0.92 -6.12 -3.84
N ASP A 22 -0.49 -4.97 -4.34
CA ASP A 22 0.14 -3.95 -3.51
C ASP A 22 -0.94 -3.12 -2.80
N GLY A 23 -0.73 -2.90 -1.50
CA GLY A 23 -1.67 -2.18 -0.66
C GLY A 23 -1.01 -1.20 0.29
N TRP A 24 -1.83 -0.31 0.82
CA TRP A 24 -1.43 0.71 1.79
C TRP A 24 -2.38 0.71 2.97
N HIS A 25 -1.81 0.65 4.16
CA HIS A 25 -2.50 0.87 5.42
C HIS A 25 -2.28 2.31 5.86
N LEU A 26 -3.34 3.08 5.91
CA LEU A 26 -3.30 4.50 6.23
C LEU A 26 -3.27 4.70 7.75
N ALA A 27 -2.75 5.85 8.18
CA ALA A 27 -2.67 6.22 9.60
C ALA A 27 -4.04 6.30 10.32
N ASP A 28 -5.14 6.45 9.57
CA ASP A 28 -6.50 6.44 10.09
C ASP A 28 -7.10 5.03 10.23
N GLY A 29 -6.33 3.99 9.89
CA GLY A 29 -6.73 2.58 9.94
C GLY A 29 -7.34 2.06 8.63
N GLN A 30 -7.61 2.93 7.66
CA GLN A 30 -8.16 2.52 6.37
C GLN A 30 -7.13 1.70 5.58
N ALA A 31 -7.59 0.70 4.85
CA ALA A 31 -6.76 -0.11 3.97
C ALA A 31 -7.14 0.09 2.51
N LEU A 32 -6.13 0.19 1.65
CA LEU A 32 -6.24 0.33 0.20
C LEU A 32 -5.45 -0.78 -0.47
N VAL A 33 -5.90 -1.20 -1.63
CA VAL A 33 -5.20 -2.17 -2.50
C VAL A 33 -5.38 -1.75 -3.94
N ILE A 34 -4.30 -1.85 -4.72
CA ILE A 34 -4.32 -1.60 -6.16
C ILE A 34 -4.73 -2.90 -6.85
N ASP A 35 -5.94 -2.92 -7.40
CA ASP A 35 -6.48 -4.06 -8.13
C ASP A 35 -5.90 -4.13 -9.55
N ASP A 36 -5.79 -2.97 -10.19
CA ASP A 36 -5.31 -2.85 -11.57
C ASP A 36 -4.56 -1.53 -11.76
N PRO A 37 -3.22 -1.55 -11.81
CA PRO A 37 -2.42 -0.34 -12.00
C PRO A 37 -2.51 0.21 -13.44
N GLU A 38 -2.85 -0.60 -14.43
CA GLU A 38 -2.98 -0.16 -15.83
C GLU A 38 -4.22 0.72 -16.01
N TYR A 39 -5.32 0.37 -15.34
CA TYR A 39 -6.58 1.10 -15.39
C TYR A 39 -6.83 2.02 -14.18
N GLY A 40 -5.92 2.02 -13.21
CA GLY A 40 -6.03 2.86 -12.01
C GLY A 40 -7.15 2.43 -11.06
N LEU A 41 -7.43 1.13 -10.98
CA LEU A 41 -8.45 0.58 -10.08
C LEU A 41 -7.85 0.24 -8.73
N ALA A 42 -8.53 0.70 -7.67
CA ALA A 42 -8.19 0.39 -6.30
C ALA A 42 -9.44 0.16 -5.47
N SER A 43 -9.34 -0.77 -4.53
CA SER A 43 -10.36 -1.05 -3.54
C SER A 43 -9.94 -0.49 -2.18
N ALA A 44 -10.91 0.04 -1.44
CA ALA A 44 -10.71 0.58 -0.11
C ALA A 44 -11.64 -0.12 0.89
N ALA A 45 -11.16 -0.33 2.10
CA ALA A 45 -11.97 -0.81 3.21
C ALA A 45 -11.61 -0.07 4.50
N PRO A 46 -12.54 0.04 5.47
CA PRO A 46 -12.29 0.74 6.74
C PRO A 46 -11.14 0.16 7.56
N THR A 47 -10.83 -1.13 7.40
CA THR A 47 -9.71 -1.81 8.04
C THR A 47 -9.07 -2.83 7.11
N VAL A 48 -7.81 -3.21 7.39
CA VAL A 48 -7.11 -4.31 6.69
C VAL A 48 -7.89 -5.63 6.80
N ALA A 49 -8.51 -5.89 7.96
CA ALA A 49 -9.29 -7.10 8.18
C ALA A 49 -10.55 -7.15 7.30
N ASP A 50 -11.25 -6.02 7.16
CA ASP A 50 -12.42 -5.91 6.28
C ASP A 50 -12.00 -6.09 4.82
N LEU A 51 -10.86 -5.54 4.43
CA LEU A 51 -10.29 -5.72 3.10
C LEU A 51 -10.03 -7.20 2.81
N VAL A 52 -9.27 -7.87 3.68
CA VAL A 52 -8.94 -9.30 3.56
C VAL A 52 -10.20 -10.16 3.47
N ARG A 53 -11.23 -9.84 4.26
CA ARG A 53 -12.53 -10.51 4.20
C ARG A 53 -13.21 -10.31 2.84
N GLY A 54 -13.14 -9.11 2.27
CA GLY A 54 -13.67 -8.79 0.95
C GLY A 54 -13.07 -9.64 -0.18
N TYR A 55 -11.78 -9.98 -0.09
CA TYR A 55 -11.09 -10.84 -1.06
C TYR A 55 -11.15 -12.34 -0.75
N GLY A 56 -11.92 -12.77 0.24
CA GLY A 56 -12.09 -14.19 0.57
C GLY A 56 -10.92 -14.78 1.37
N CYS A 57 -10.41 -14.04 2.36
CA CYS A 57 -9.40 -14.49 3.33
C CYS A 57 -7.97 -14.63 2.78
N GLY A 58 -7.48 -13.61 2.07
CA GLY A 58 -6.07 -13.49 1.71
C GLY A 58 -5.11 -13.35 2.91
N ARG A 59 -3.80 -13.42 2.65
CA ARG A 59 -2.75 -13.24 3.67
C ARG A 59 -2.03 -11.91 3.45
N ILE A 60 -1.86 -11.14 4.52
CA ILE A 60 -1.05 -9.92 4.47
C ILE A 60 0.41 -10.26 4.74
N GLU A 61 1.29 -9.70 3.92
CA GLU A 61 2.73 -9.60 4.16
C GLU A 61 3.06 -8.13 4.33
N TRP A 62 3.69 -7.78 5.46
CA TRP A 62 4.24 -6.46 5.69
C TRP A 62 5.72 -6.53 5.30
N PRO A 63 6.18 -5.81 4.27
CA PRO A 63 7.59 -5.77 3.93
C PRO A 63 8.35 -5.19 5.12
N ASP A 64 9.44 -5.85 5.53
CA ASP A 64 10.36 -5.26 6.50
C ASP A 64 10.84 -3.93 5.91
N HIS A 65 10.54 -2.83 6.61
CA HIS A 65 11.07 -1.53 6.25
C HIS A 65 12.58 -1.59 6.38
N ASP A 66 13.28 -1.75 5.26
CA ASP A 66 14.71 -1.50 5.21
C ASP A 66 14.90 0.02 5.37
N PRO A 67 15.43 0.51 6.50
CA PRO A 67 15.45 1.94 6.82
C PRO A 67 16.34 2.76 5.87
N GLU A 68 17.09 2.12 4.96
CA GLU A 68 18.03 2.80 4.05
C GLU A 68 17.39 3.54 2.86
N GLN A 69 16.07 3.51 2.67
CA GLN A 69 15.42 4.19 1.53
C GLN A 69 14.90 5.61 1.79
N HIS A 70 15.03 6.14 3.01
CA HIS A 70 14.60 7.51 3.32
C HIS A 70 15.64 8.62 3.00
N ASP A 71 16.85 8.29 2.57
CA ASP A 71 17.96 9.27 2.49
C ASP A 71 18.32 9.78 1.06
N GLN A 72 17.50 9.50 0.04
CA GLN A 72 17.80 9.93 -1.35
C GLN A 72 17.00 11.15 -1.83
N GLN A 73 16.17 11.79 -1.00
CA GLN A 73 15.45 13.01 -1.38
C GLN A 73 16.08 14.32 -0.85
N GLU A 74 17.36 14.36 -0.48
CA GLU A 74 18.04 15.64 -0.15
C GLU A 74 19.42 15.86 -0.82
N ARG A 75 19.81 15.04 -1.80
CA ARG A 75 21.04 15.29 -2.61
C ARG A 75 20.75 15.65 -4.06
N GLY A 76 20.13 16.81 -4.23
CA GLY A 76 20.05 17.53 -5.51
C GLY A 76 20.51 18.97 -5.32
N ALA A 77 21.79 19.15 -5.01
CA ALA A 77 22.51 20.44 -5.08
C ALA A 77 22.72 20.83 -6.57
N PRO A 78 23.07 22.09 -6.93
CA PRO A 78 24.14 22.90 -6.33
C PRO A 78 23.71 24.23 -5.70
#